data_AF-A0A0Q8KLU3-F1
#
_entry.id   AF-A0A0Q8KLU3-F1
#
_cell.length_a   1.000
_cell.length_b   1.000
_cell.length_c   1.000
_cell.angle_alpha   90.00
_cell.angle_beta   90.00
_cell.angle_gamma   90.00
#
_symmetry.space_group_name_H-M   'P 1'
#
loop_
_entity.id
_entity.type
_entity.pdbx_description
1 polymer ?
#
loop_
_entity_poly.entity_id
_entity_poly.type
_entity_poly.pdbx_seq_one_letter_code
_entity_poly.pdbx_strand_id
1 'polypeptide(L)'
;MNTLDTDNLSGSGIANENGWQGNTGAERAGDSKEALAKLKTSAAETAGHLKDAAASVSSDAKDYAGSMASNAAGAFKDAVESNKTAGADAIANIAHSVKDAADGIEKQSPQVASMVRNAAEGVERISTDIRDRNVGELLDSVTKFAQRQPAAFFGVGIMAGVVLTRIMRSSDRS
;
A
#
# COMPACT_ATOMS: atom_id res chain seq x y z
N MET A 1 36.92 -51.64 58.61
CA MET A 1 37.40 -51.35 57.24
C MET A 1 36.51 -52.15 56.29
N ASN A 2 35.72 -51.65 55.34
CA ASN A 2 35.50 -50.38 54.62
C ASN A 2 33.96 -50.25 54.45
N THR A 3 33.26 -49.14 54.73
CA THR A 3 33.15 -47.83 54.05
C THR A 3 32.64 -47.87 52.61
N LEU A 4 31.46 -47.25 52.43
CA LEU A 4 31.00 -46.48 51.25
C LEU A 4 30.61 -47.32 50.00
N ASP A 5 29.62 -46.98 49.20
CA ASP A 5 28.93 -45.70 49.03
C ASP A 5 27.54 -45.92 48.40
N THR A 6 26.70 -44.92 48.58
CA THR A 6 25.44 -44.73 47.87
C THR A 6 25.70 -44.31 46.43
N ASP A 7 25.41 -45.17 45.46
CA ASP A 7 25.16 -44.75 44.07
C ASP A 7 23.71 -45.11 43.76
N ASN A 8 22.75 -44.35 44.30
CA ASN A 8 22.11 -43.28 43.54
C ASN A 8 22.26 -43.51 42.03
N LEU A 9 21.29 -44.24 41.48
CA LEU A 9 20.95 -44.21 40.06
C LEU A 9 20.52 -42.78 39.73
N SER A 10 21.53 -41.93 39.57
CA SER A 10 21.45 -40.62 38.95
C SER A 10 20.94 -40.87 37.55
N GLY A 11 19.63 -40.66 37.40
CA GLY A 11 18.96 -40.64 36.12
C GLY A 11 19.81 -39.79 35.17
N SER A 12 20.18 -40.44 34.06
CA SER A 12 20.65 -39.84 32.82
C SER A 12 20.36 -38.34 32.77
N GLY A 13 21.43 -37.56 32.88
CA GLY A 13 21.40 -36.14 32.61
C GLY A 13 20.88 -35.93 31.19
N ILE A 14 19.59 -35.65 31.08
CA ILE A 14 19.08 -34.88 29.96
C ILE A 14 19.56 -33.47 30.27
N ALA A 15 20.73 -33.14 29.74
CA ALA A 15 21.14 -31.76 29.59
C ALA A 15 20.04 -31.07 28.78
N ASN A 16 19.13 -30.41 29.48
CA ASN A 16 18.10 -29.59 28.87
C ASN A 16 18.80 -28.31 28.40
N GLU A 17 19.25 -28.34 27.15
CA GLU A 17 19.72 -27.18 26.40
C GLU A 17 18.54 -26.22 26.17
N ASN A 18 18.13 -25.54 27.24
CA ASN A 18 17.28 -24.36 27.19
C ASN A 18 18.12 -23.19 26.64
N GLY A 19 18.48 -23.28 25.37
CA GLY A 19 19.18 -22.28 24.60
C GLY A 19 18.23 -21.44 23.75
N TRP A 20 16.99 -21.20 24.18
CA TRP A 20 16.17 -20.13 23.62
C TRP A 20 16.63 -18.78 24.21
N GLN A 21 17.87 -18.42 23.91
CA GLN A 21 18.35 -17.05 24.04
C GLN A 21 17.54 -16.19 23.07
N GLY A 22 16.63 -15.40 23.64
CA GLY A 22 15.97 -14.33 22.92
C GLY A 22 17.00 -13.28 22.49
N ASN A 23 17.40 -13.32 21.22
CA ASN A 23 18.09 -12.21 20.56
C ASN A 23 17.51 -11.90 19.16
N THR A 24 16.22 -12.15 18.91
CA THR A 24 15.66 -11.92 17.57
C THR A 24 15.20 -10.47 17.30
N GLY A 25 15.56 -9.52 18.18
CA GLY A 25 15.33 -8.09 17.98
C GLY A 25 16.46 -7.36 17.25
N ALA A 26 17.72 -7.73 17.51
CA ALA A 26 18.89 -7.08 16.92
C ALA A 26 19.18 -7.57 15.50
N GLU A 27 18.97 -8.86 15.21
CA GLU A 27 19.23 -9.47 13.90
C GLU A 27 18.18 -9.05 12.86
N ARG A 28 16.88 -9.00 13.22
CA ARG A 28 15.84 -8.45 12.33
C ARG A 28 16.03 -6.97 12.03
N ALA A 29 16.56 -6.20 12.98
CA ALA A 29 16.88 -4.79 12.77
C ALA A 29 18.08 -4.59 11.82
N GLY A 30 19.05 -5.51 11.84
CA GLY A 30 20.17 -5.57 10.89
C GLY A 30 19.73 -5.89 9.47
N ASP A 31 19.00 -6.99 9.29
CA ASP A 31 18.47 -7.42 7.98
C ASP A 31 17.53 -6.37 7.37
N SER A 32 16.68 -5.75 8.20
CA SER A 32 15.80 -4.67 7.76
C SER A 32 16.58 -3.44 7.32
N LYS A 33 17.66 -3.06 8.01
CA LYS A 33 18.53 -1.93 7.61
C LYS A 33 19.26 -2.23 6.31
N GLU A 34 19.72 -3.46 6.11
CA GLU A 34 20.41 -3.86 4.88
C GLU A 34 19.46 -3.93 3.69
N ALA A 35 18.26 -4.48 3.87
CA ALA A 35 17.20 -4.46 2.87
C ALA A 35 16.77 -3.04 2.53
N LEU A 36 16.64 -2.16 3.53
CA LEU A 36 16.33 -0.75 3.33
C LEU A 36 17.46 -0.02 2.58
N ALA A 37 18.72 -0.34 2.88
CA ALA A 37 19.88 0.23 2.18
C ALA A 37 19.91 -0.21 0.71
N LYS A 38 19.67 -1.49 0.42
CA LYS A 38 19.57 -2.03 -0.95
C LYS A 38 18.40 -1.39 -1.71
N LEU A 39 17.25 -1.23 -1.06
CA LEU A 39 16.09 -0.54 -1.63
C LEU A 39 16.40 0.93 -1.90
N LYS A 40 17.08 1.62 -0.99
CA LYS A 40 17.43 3.05 -1.13
C LYS A 40 18.42 3.27 -2.27
N THR A 41 19.40 2.37 -2.43
CA THR A 41 20.32 2.38 -3.57
C THR A 41 19.60 2.10 -4.88
N SER A 42 18.76 1.06 -4.92
CA SER A 42 17.98 0.69 -6.12
C SER A 42 16.99 1.81 -6.50
N ALA A 43 16.37 2.44 -5.50
CA ALA A 43 15.47 3.58 -5.70
C ALA A 43 16.23 4.82 -6.18
N ALA A 44 17.46 5.06 -5.70
CA ALA A 44 18.29 6.16 -6.18
C ALA A 44 18.74 5.96 -7.63
N GLU A 45 19.11 4.75 -8.01
CA GLU A 45 19.46 4.38 -9.39
C GLU A 45 18.25 4.50 -10.32
N THR A 46 17.12 3.93 -9.90
CA THR A 46 15.83 4.04 -10.59
C THR A 46 15.41 5.50 -10.73
N ALA A 47 15.56 6.32 -9.69
CA ALA A 47 15.25 7.75 -9.74
C ALA A 47 16.15 8.49 -10.76
N GLY A 48 17.41 8.10 -10.91
CA GLY A 48 18.30 8.59 -11.95
C GLY A 48 17.74 8.30 -13.35
N HIS A 49 17.41 7.04 -13.63
CA HIS A 49 16.81 6.63 -14.91
C HIS A 49 15.47 7.29 -15.19
N LEU A 50 14.61 7.44 -14.17
CA LEU A 50 13.35 8.14 -14.29
C LEU A 50 13.54 9.62 -14.59
N LYS A 51 14.56 10.27 -14.01
CA LYS A 51 14.86 11.68 -14.28
C LYS A 51 15.27 11.89 -15.74
N ASP A 52 16.10 11.00 -16.26
CA ASP A 52 16.55 11.05 -17.66
C ASP A 52 15.38 10.74 -18.61
N ALA A 53 14.61 9.69 -18.34
CA ALA A 53 13.42 9.35 -19.11
C ALA A 53 12.35 10.46 -19.06
N ALA A 54 12.12 11.06 -17.89
CA ALA A 54 11.19 12.17 -17.72
C ALA A 54 11.66 13.42 -18.47
N ALA A 55 12.97 13.71 -18.50
CA ALA A 55 13.51 14.80 -19.29
C ALA A 55 13.22 14.60 -20.79
N SER A 56 13.44 13.39 -21.32
CA SER A 56 13.14 13.05 -22.72
C SER A 56 11.65 13.06 -23.05
N VAL A 57 10.80 12.57 -22.14
CA VAL A 57 9.34 12.52 -22.31
C VAL A 57 8.70 13.91 -22.18
N SER A 58 9.27 14.82 -21.38
CA SER A 58 8.62 16.11 -21.07
C SER A 58 8.42 17.05 -22.26
N SER A 59 9.24 16.98 -23.31
CA SER A 59 9.09 17.78 -24.54
C SER A 59 8.11 17.15 -25.53
N ASP A 60 8.26 15.87 -25.85
CA ASP A 60 7.48 15.23 -26.92
C ASP A 60 6.12 14.70 -26.44
N ALA A 61 6.00 14.37 -25.15
CA ALA A 61 4.80 13.72 -24.63
C ALA A 61 3.73 14.70 -24.16
N LYS A 62 3.99 15.99 -23.99
CA LYS A 62 2.93 16.93 -23.56
C LYS A 62 1.78 16.99 -24.56
N ASP A 63 2.10 17.05 -25.84
CA ASP A 63 1.10 17.15 -26.91
C ASP A 63 0.43 15.81 -27.19
N TYR A 64 1.20 14.72 -27.19
CA TYR A 64 0.66 13.36 -27.37
C TYR A 64 -0.18 12.89 -26.16
N ALA A 65 0.27 13.14 -24.93
CA ALA A 65 -0.46 12.78 -23.73
C ALA A 65 -1.74 13.58 -23.55
N GLY A 66 -1.77 14.87 -23.94
CA GLY A 66 -2.97 15.69 -23.84
C GLY A 66 -4.15 15.14 -24.63
N SER A 67 -3.91 14.70 -25.87
CA SER A 67 -4.95 14.11 -26.73
C SER A 67 -5.39 12.72 -26.25
N MET A 68 -4.44 11.88 -25.85
CA MET A 68 -4.73 10.54 -25.33
C MET A 68 -5.48 10.58 -23.99
N ALA A 69 -5.09 11.49 -23.09
CA ALA A 69 -5.76 11.68 -21.80
C ALA A 69 -7.20 12.18 -21.98
N SER A 70 -7.43 13.10 -22.93
CA SER A 70 -8.77 13.61 -23.22
C SER A 70 -9.69 12.52 -23.75
N ASN A 71 -9.20 11.66 -24.65
CA ASN A 71 -9.96 10.52 -25.17
C ASN A 71 -10.27 9.48 -24.09
N ALA A 72 -9.28 9.17 -23.25
CA ALA A 72 -9.47 8.25 -22.12
C ALA A 72 -10.48 8.80 -21.09
N ALA A 73 -10.40 10.10 -20.78
CA ALA A 73 -11.33 10.75 -19.87
C ALA A 73 -12.77 10.76 -20.43
N GLY A 74 -12.94 11.00 -21.73
CA GLY A 74 -14.24 10.91 -22.41
C GLY A 74 -14.83 9.50 -22.34
N ALA A 75 -14.06 8.48 -22.75
CA ALA A 75 -14.51 7.09 -22.71
C ALA A 75 -14.84 6.62 -21.28
N PHE A 76 -14.06 7.05 -20.29
CA PHE A 76 -14.33 6.76 -18.88
C PHE A 76 -15.62 7.41 -18.41
N LYS A 77 -15.86 8.68 -18.76
CA LYS A 77 -17.10 9.38 -18.43
C LYS A 77 -18.32 8.64 -19.00
N ASP A 78 -18.27 8.25 -20.27
CA ASP A 78 -19.37 7.54 -20.93
C ASP A 78 -19.61 6.15 -20.30
N ALA A 79 -18.54 5.43 -19.95
CA ALA A 79 -18.64 4.13 -19.26
C ALA A 79 -19.25 4.25 -17.86
N VAL A 80 -18.90 5.30 -17.10
CA VAL A 80 -19.46 5.54 -15.76
C VAL A 80 -20.91 6.00 -15.85
N GLU A 81 -21.24 6.86 -16.80
CA GLU A 81 -22.60 7.36 -16.99
C GLU A 81 -23.56 6.25 -17.43
N SER A 82 -23.08 5.30 -18.25
CA SER A 82 -23.85 4.11 -18.66
C SER A 82 -23.95 3.00 -17.60
N ASN A 83 -23.01 2.92 -16.64
CA ASN A 83 -22.96 1.86 -15.61
C ASN A 83 -23.17 2.38 -14.18
N LYS A 84 -23.81 3.55 -14.02
CA LYS A 84 -23.92 4.25 -12.74
C LYS A 84 -24.53 3.39 -11.61
N THR A 85 -25.53 2.57 -11.93
CA THR A 85 -26.18 1.66 -10.96
C THR A 85 -25.25 0.53 -10.53
N ALA A 86 -24.54 -0.11 -11.47
CA ALA A 86 -23.59 -1.18 -11.16
C ALA A 86 -22.38 -0.68 -10.35
N GLY A 87 -21.95 0.56 -10.59
CA GLY A 87 -20.89 1.21 -9.80
C GLY A 87 -21.31 1.47 -8.34
N ALA A 88 -22.57 1.84 -8.10
CA ALA A 88 -23.07 2.12 -6.75
C ALA A 88 -23.02 0.88 -5.85
N ASP A 89 -23.42 -0.28 -6.35
CA ASP A 89 -23.40 -1.55 -5.60
C ASP A 89 -21.96 -2.02 -5.29
N ALA A 90 -21.06 -1.88 -6.27
CA ALA A 90 -19.64 -2.19 -6.07
C ALA A 90 -19.00 -1.28 -5.00
N ILE A 91 -19.30 0.02 -5.03
CA ILE A 91 -18.81 0.99 -4.04
C ILE A 91 -19.41 0.70 -2.66
N ALA A 92 -20.68 0.36 -2.56
CA ALA A 92 -21.33 0.00 -1.30
C ALA A 92 -20.65 -1.23 -0.66
N ASN A 93 -20.38 -2.28 -1.43
CA ASN A 93 -19.69 -3.48 -0.94
C ASN A 93 -18.27 -3.20 -0.43
N ILE A 94 -17.54 -2.32 -1.12
CA ILE A 94 -16.20 -1.88 -0.68
C ILE A 94 -16.31 -1.06 0.62
N ALA A 95 -17.25 -0.12 0.69
CA ALA A 95 -17.46 0.70 1.88
C ALA A 95 -17.81 -0.15 3.11
N HIS A 96 -18.65 -1.18 2.94
CA HIS A 96 -18.95 -2.16 3.98
C HIS A 96 -17.69 -2.90 4.44
N SER A 97 -16.89 -3.45 3.50
CA SER A 97 -15.67 -4.18 3.81
C SER A 97 -14.62 -3.31 4.53
N VAL A 98 -14.50 -2.04 4.13
CA VAL A 98 -13.59 -1.07 4.76
C VAL A 98 -14.06 -0.69 6.16
N LYS A 99 -15.37 -0.51 6.35
CA LYS A 99 -15.94 -0.21 7.66
C LYS A 99 -15.73 -1.36 8.64
N ASP A 100 -15.97 -2.61 8.20
CA ASP A 100 -15.74 -3.80 9.03
C ASP A 100 -14.27 -3.95 9.43
N ALA A 101 -13.34 -3.61 8.52
CA ALA A 101 -11.91 -3.59 8.81
C ALA A 101 -11.52 -2.46 9.77
N ALA A 102 -12.08 -1.26 9.62
CA ALA A 102 -11.83 -0.11 10.48
C ALA A 102 -12.31 -0.36 11.92
N ASP A 103 -13.50 -0.95 12.08
CA ASP A 103 -14.07 -1.34 13.38
C ASP A 103 -13.20 -2.39 14.10
N GLY A 104 -12.41 -3.16 13.35
CA GLY A 104 -11.39 -4.07 13.88
C GLY A 104 -10.10 -3.38 14.33
N ILE A 105 -9.66 -2.34 13.60
CA ILE A 105 -8.39 -1.63 13.85
C ILE A 105 -8.50 -0.66 15.02
N GLU A 106 -9.64 0.01 15.21
CA GLU A 106 -9.86 0.98 16.29
C GLU A 106 -9.71 0.35 17.69
N LYS A 107 -10.01 -0.94 17.83
CA LYS A 107 -9.87 -1.68 19.09
C LYS A 107 -8.42 -2.00 19.47
N GLN A 108 -7.46 -1.83 18.56
CA GLN A 108 -6.13 -2.43 18.68
C GLN A 108 -5.00 -1.42 18.89
N SER A 109 -5.16 -0.12 18.56
CA SER A 109 -4.08 0.87 18.79
C SER A 109 -4.52 2.36 18.82
N PRO A 110 -4.34 3.07 19.96
CA PRO A 110 -4.66 4.50 20.10
C PRO A 110 -3.80 5.43 19.24
N GLN A 111 -2.57 5.03 18.86
CA GLN A 111 -1.71 5.82 17.98
C GLN A 111 -2.17 5.78 16.52
N VAL A 112 -2.83 4.69 16.13
CA VAL A 112 -3.47 4.57 14.81
C VAL A 112 -4.75 5.40 14.79
N ALA A 113 -5.45 5.54 15.92
CA ALA A 113 -6.68 6.32 16.02
C ALA A 113 -6.51 7.80 15.61
N SER A 114 -5.39 8.46 15.93
CA SER A 114 -5.15 9.85 15.51
C SER A 114 -4.86 9.97 14.01
N MET A 115 -4.16 8.98 13.43
CA MET A 115 -3.89 8.92 11.99
C MET A 115 -5.18 8.61 11.20
N VAL A 116 -6.01 7.72 11.73
CA VAL A 116 -7.34 7.41 11.21
C VAL A 116 -8.27 8.62 11.34
N ARG A 117 -8.20 9.40 12.43
CA ARG A 117 -8.97 10.64 12.59
C ARG A 117 -8.63 11.66 11.50
N ASN A 118 -7.34 11.89 11.26
CA ASN A 118 -6.88 12.79 10.20
C ASN A 118 -7.29 12.28 8.80
N ALA A 119 -7.27 10.96 8.59
CA ALA A 119 -7.77 10.37 7.35
C ALA A 119 -9.29 10.53 7.20
N ALA A 120 -10.06 10.34 8.28
CA ALA A 120 -11.51 10.49 8.31
C ALA A 120 -11.95 11.92 7.95
N GLU A 121 -11.25 12.94 8.45
CA GLU A 121 -11.50 14.35 8.08
C GLU A 121 -11.26 14.60 6.59
N GLY A 122 -10.30 13.92 5.99
CA GLY A 122 -10.08 13.94 4.53
C GLY A 122 -11.22 13.27 3.75
N VAL A 123 -11.70 12.12 4.24
CA VAL A 123 -12.79 11.35 3.62
C VAL A 123 -14.13 12.10 3.69
N GLU A 124 -14.40 12.82 4.77
CA GLU A 124 -15.63 13.60 4.96
C GLU A 124 -15.72 14.77 3.97
N ARG A 125 -14.60 15.44 3.69
CA ARG A 125 -14.51 16.48 2.64
C ARG A 125 -14.77 15.90 1.25
N ILE A 126 -14.20 14.74 0.94
CA ILE A 126 -14.40 14.05 -0.34
C ILE A 126 -15.87 13.63 -0.50
N SER A 127 -16.49 13.12 0.56
CA SER A 127 -17.88 12.66 0.54
C SER A 127 -18.88 13.80 0.31
N THR A 128 -18.57 14.99 0.82
CA THR A 128 -19.38 16.20 0.61
C THR A 128 -19.25 16.70 -0.84
N ASP A 129 -18.04 16.66 -1.41
CA ASP A 129 -17.80 17.05 -2.81
C ASP A 129 -18.39 16.07 -3.84
N ILE A 130 -18.50 14.76 -3.53
CA ILE A 130 -19.04 13.76 -4.46
C ILE A 130 -20.57 13.87 -4.64
N ARG A 131 -21.30 14.35 -3.62
CA ARG A 131 -22.78 14.38 -3.62
C ARG A 131 -23.34 15.36 -4.66
N ASP A 132 -22.68 16.49 -4.85
CA ASP A 132 -23.21 17.64 -5.60
C ASP A 132 -22.47 17.93 -6.92
N ARG A 133 -21.41 17.19 -7.24
CA ARG A 133 -20.55 17.49 -8.39
C ARG A 133 -20.79 16.60 -9.61
N ASN A 134 -20.66 17.21 -10.77
CA ASN A 134 -20.65 16.52 -12.05
C ASN A 134 -19.32 15.78 -12.27
N VAL A 135 -19.28 14.73 -13.10
CA VAL A 135 -18.07 13.91 -13.34
C VAL A 135 -16.89 14.77 -13.82
N GLY A 136 -17.14 15.80 -14.62
CA GLY A 136 -16.12 16.74 -15.07
C GLY A 136 -15.46 17.54 -13.95
N GLU A 137 -16.21 17.90 -12.90
CA GLU A 137 -15.69 18.65 -11.75
C GLU A 137 -14.88 17.77 -10.80
N LEU A 138 -15.22 16.48 -10.72
CA LEU A 138 -14.41 15.49 -10.02
C LEU A 138 -13.04 15.31 -10.71
N LEU A 139 -13.04 15.19 -12.04
CA LEU A 139 -11.79 15.10 -12.82
C LEU A 139 -10.90 16.34 -12.67
N ASP A 140 -11.50 17.54 -12.67
CA ASP A 140 -10.78 18.79 -12.43
C ASP A 140 -10.19 18.86 -11.00
N SER A 141 -10.93 18.36 -10.01
CA SER A 141 -10.45 18.29 -8.62
C SER A 141 -9.29 17.31 -8.44
N VAL A 142 -9.35 16.15 -9.09
CA VAL A 142 -8.25 15.17 -9.13
C VAL A 142 -7.02 15.78 -9.82
N THR A 143 -7.23 16.52 -10.91
CA THR A 143 -6.14 17.20 -11.64
C THR A 143 -5.46 18.25 -10.77
N LYS A 144 -6.24 19.07 -10.06
CA LYS A 144 -5.73 20.05 -9.08
C LYS A 144 -5.00 19.37 -7.92
N PHE A 145 -5.48 18.23 -7.43
CA PHE A 145 -4.82 17.45 -6.38
C PHE A 145 -3.47 16.91 -6.88
N ALA A 146 -3.42 16.33 -8.07
CA ALA A 146 -2.19 15.80 -8.67
C ALA A 146 -1.10 16.89 -8.82
N GLN A 147 -1.49 18.11 -9.20
CA GLN A 147 -0.57 19.25 -9.27
C GLN A 147 -0.07 19.71 -7.91
N ARG A 148 -0.91 19.60 -6.86
CA ARG A 148 -0.56 20.02 -5.49
C ARG A 148 0.26 18.98 -4.73
N GLN A 149 -0.01 17.71 -4.97
CA GLN A 149 0.60 16.58 -4.26
C GLN A 149 1.05 15.50 -5.25
N PRO A 150 2.12 15.77 -6.04
CA PRO A 150 2.63 14.82 -7.02
C PRO A 150 3.02 13.49 -6.37
N ALA A 151 3.64 13.51 -5.18
CA ALA A 151 4.04 12.30 -4.47
C ALA A 151 2.85 11.38 -4.13
N ALA A 152 1.72 11.93 -3.69
CA ALA A 152 0.52 11.16 -3.38
C ALA A 152 -0.08 10.54 -4.66
N PHE A 153 -0.15 11.32 -5.74
CA PHE A 153 -0.67 10.85 -7.03
C PHE A 153 0.17 9.69 -7.60
N PHE A 154 1.50 9.83 -7.63
CA PHE A 154 2.39 8.76 -8.07
C PHE A 154 2.32 7.54 -7.15
N GLY A 155 2.18 7.73 -5.83
CA GLY A 155 1.99 6.64 -4.88
C GLY A 155 0.74 5.79 -5.20
N VAL A 156 -0.39 6.45 -5.48
CA VAL A 156 -1.63 5.77 -5.91
C VAL A 156 -1.43 5.07 -7.26
N GLY A 157 -0.78 5.72 -8.22
CA GLY A 157 -0.51 5.14 -9.54
C GLY A 157 0.34 3.87 -9.47
N ILE A 158 1.38 3.86 -8.65
CA ILE A 158 2.23 2.67 -8.43
C ILE A 158 1.41 1.53 -7.82
N MET A 159 0.63 1.82 -6.79
CA MET A 159 -0.24 0.81 -6.15
C MET A 159 -1.23 0.21 -7.15
N ALA A 160 -1.87 1.06 -7.98
CA ALA A 160 -2.76 0.62 -9.04
C ALA A 160 -2.03 -0.27 -10.06
N GLY A 161 -0.82 0.11 -10.49
CA GLY A 161 0.01 -0.69 -11.40
C GLY A 161 0.35 -2.07 -10.85
N VAL A 162 0.70 -2.17 -9.57
CA VAL A 162 0.98 -3.46 -8.89
C VAL A 162 -0.28 -4.33 -8.85
N VAL A 163 -1.44 -3.77 -8.51
CA VAL A 163 -2.71 -4.49 -8.50
C VAL A 163 -3.06 -5.01 -9.89
N LEU A 164 -2.95 -4.17 -10.93
CA LEU A 164 -3.20 -4.56 -12.31
C LEU A 164 -2.24 -5.68 -12.75
N THR A 165 -0.96 -5.56 -12.44
CA THR A 165 0.05 -6.59 -12.74
C THR A 165 -0.28 -7.91 -12.06
N ARG A 166 -0.77 -7.86 -10.82
CA ARG A 166 -1.16 -9.05 -10.06
C ARG A 166 -2.37 -9.75 -10.68
N ILE A 167 -3.36 -9.01 -11.16
CA ILE A 167 -4.54 -9.56 -11.84
C ILE A 167 -4.13 -10.19 -13.18
N MET A 168 -3.31 -9.49 -13.96
CA MET A 168 -2.84 -9.97 -15.27
C MET A 168 -2.02 -11.26 -15.12
N ARG A 169 -1.08 -11.31 -14.17
CA ARG A 169 -0.28 -12.50 -13.88
C ARG A 169 -1.08 -13.65 -13.26
N SER A 170 -2.22 -13.36 -12.62
CA SER A 170 -3.12 -14.40 -12.11
C SER A 170 -3.96 -15.06 -13.20
N SER A 171 -4.10 -14.41 -14.37
CA SER A 171 -4.95 -14.90 -15.46
C SER A 171 -4.24 -15.93 -16.34
N ASP A 172 -2.90 -15.99 -16.29
CA ASP A 172 -2.05 -16.91 -17.06
C ASP A 172 -1.85 -18.28 -16.36
N ARG A 173 -2.60 -18.52 -15.28
CA ARG A 173 -2.53 -19.74 -14.45
C ARG A 173 -3.85 -20.50 -14.36
N SER A 174 -4.77 -20.23 -15.29
CA SER A 174 -6.02 -20.98 -15.48
C SER A 174 -6.03 -21.67 -16.84
#